data_AF-A0ABD3CIH9-F1
#
_entry.id   AF-A0ABD3CIH9-F1
#
_cell.length_a   1.000
_cell.length_b   1.000
_cell.length_c   1.000
_cell.angle_alpha   90.00
_cell.angle_beta   90.00
_cell.angle_gamma   90.00
#
_symmetry.space_group_name_H-M   'P 1'
#
loop_
_entity.id
_entity.type
_entity.pdbx_description
1 polymer ?
#
loop_
_entity_poly.entity_id
_entity_poly.type
_entity_poly.pdbx_seq_one_letter_code
_entity_poly.pdbx_strand_id
1 'polypeptide(L)'
;MAGGKLSSKSCASSFNRRALRTDRATAMTAIEAVTKQESSPWLMLPPEIEAGTTSYKLYSLADDKVLTRCLSDEIRDLRLTCRGSSHGWLALLSQHDDGFFLYNPISGRHIKLPSILNLKTYLGYHYKGILSSPKSVNKVILSCSPDEDEDNCRVVIVRDGGNELAFCCPGRSKDWTLLFDEYRDGRRCYEDCVYSTRLKLFFVINFNNYGRRLETWDLGDFSSPKLIKVDEFNYLTMILRSLPYECLRIEKFLRHKVVPIKHLVVVDEDLLMVIQYIMFRVGPDGLQYEQIDERKPVRCGYMTIGFYIFKYDDSEKGKFEYLDSSSLGDLAIFVGKHSHSVAIQATEFPGVKPNSIYFTDGNYTGELEGDDDDDDLFCGGGHDIGIYNYKDKTVSPCYYPCDVPSLKTILPAPIWFFPN
;
A
#
# COMPACT_ATOMS: atom_id res chain seq x y z
N MET A 1 -16.02 49.40 -38.53
CA MET A 1 -14.92 50.25 -39.06
C MET A 1 -14.61 51.29 -38.00
N ALA A 2 -13.42 51.51 -37.45
CA ALA A 2 -12.04 51.03 -37.63
C ALA A 2 -11.43 51.04 -36.19
N GLY A 3 -10.51 50.18 -35.77
CA GLY A 3 -9.28 49.76 -36.43
C GLY A 3 -8.08 50.53 -35.84
N GLY A 4 -7.67 50.21 -34.61
CA GLY A 4 -6.52 50.82 -33.94
C GLY A 4 -5.34 49.84 -33.87
N LYS A 5 -4.41 49.97 -34.82
CA LYS A 5 -3.08 49.31 -34.80
C LYS A 5 -2.15 50.10 -33.87
N LEU A 6 -1.41 49.42 -33.01
CA LEU A 6 -0.21 49.95 -32.36
C LEU A 6 0.97 49.01 -32.59
N SER A 7 2.06 49.64 -33.02
CA SER A 7 3.24 49.10 -33.66
C SER A 7 4.27 48.52 -32.70
N SER A 8 4.93 47.47 -33.15
CA SER A 8 6.21 46.96 -32.67
C SER A 8 7.32 48.02 -32.71
N LYS A 9 8.08 48.15 -31.61
CA LYS A 9 9.45 48.69 -31.62
C LYS A 9 10.38 47.77 -30.85
N SER A 10 11.35 47.23 -31.58
CA SER A 10 12.53 46.53 -31.08
C SER A 10 13.45 47.50 -30.34
N CYS A 11 14.06 47.03 -29.25
CA CYS A 11 15.30 47.63 -28.74
C CYS A 11 16.28 46.50 -28.46
N ALA A 12 17.32 46.43 -29.29
CA ALA A 12 18.45 45.54 -29.15
C ALA A 12 19.35 46.03 -28.01
N SER A 13 19.64 45.16 -27.04
CA SER A 13 20.64 45.41 -26.01
C SER A 13 21.96 44.72 -26.37
N SER A 14 23.03 45.47 -26.15
CA SER A 14 24.43 45.21 -26.45
C SER A 14 24.99 43.94 -25.81
N PHE A 15 25.63 43.11 -26.64
CA PHE A 15 26.55 42.06 -26.22
C PHE A 15 27.78 42.66 -25.55
N ASN A 16 28.05 42.26 -24.30
CA ASN A 16 29.35 42.47 -23.65
C ASN A 16 29.94 41.09 -23.34
N ARG A 17 30.95 40.69 -24.13
CA ARG A 17 31.73 39.46 -23.91
C ARG A 17 32.72 39.71 -22.77
N ARG A 18 32.62 38.98 -21.67
CA ARG A 18 33.76 38.77 -20.77
C ARG A 18 33.84 37.32 -20.28
N ALA A 19 34.81 36.64 -20.88
CA ALA A 19 35.60 35.49 -20.45
C ALA A 19 35.04 34.56 -19.36
N LEU A 20 34.77 33.33 -19.80
CA LEU A 20 34.75 32.10 -19.00
C LEU A 20 36.07 31.92 -18.22
N ARG A 21 35.97 31.90 -16.89
CA ARG A 21 36.85 31.10 -16.02
C ARG A 21 35.93 30.20 -15.20
N THR A 22 35.74 28.98 -15.69
CA THR A 22 35.07 27.89 -14.97
C THR A 22 36.02 27.34 -13.92
N ASP A 23 35.75 27.64 -12.65
CA ASP A 23 36.37 26.95 -11.52
C ASP A 23 35.90 25.50 -11.49
N ARG A 24 36.82 24.58 -11.80
CA ARG A 24 36.60 23.12 -11.74
C ARG A 24 36.16 22.63 -10.36
N ALA A 25 36.42 23.40 -9.30
CA ALA A 25 36.03 23.07 -7.94
C ALA A 25 34.51 23.18 -7.74
N THR A 26 33.84 24.19 -8.31
CA THR A 26 32.38 24.38 -8.17
C THR A 26 31.57 23.35 -8.97
N ALA A 27 32.13 22.84 -10.06
CA ALA A 27 31.52 21.78 -10.85
C ALA A 27 31.57 20.42 -10.14
N MET A 28 32.63 20.12 -9.36
CA MET A 28 32.68 18.90 -8.54
C MET A 28 31.68 18.94 -7.39
N THR A 29 31.53 20.09 -6.71
CA THR A 29 30.53 20.25 -5.64
C THR A 29 29.09 20.24 -6.17
N ALA A 30 28.88 20.66 -7.44
CA ALA A 30 27.57 20.56 -8.10
C ALA A 30 27.25 19.14 -8.62
N ILE A 31 28.27 18.29 -8.83
CA ILE A 31 28.08 16.86 -9.18
C ILE A 31 27.84 16.03 -7.90
N GLU A 32 28.40 16.41 -6.76
CA GLU A 32 28.08 15.83 -5.44
C GLU A 32 26.75 16.36 -4.85
N ALA A 33 26.22 17.46 -5.41
CA ALA A 33 24.90 18.01 -5.11
C ALA A 33 23.86 17.67 -6.19
N VAL A 34 24.04 16.58 -6.94
CA VAL A 34 22.88 15.79 -7.37
C VAL A 34 22.33 15.18 -6.09
N THR A 35 21.58 16.00 -5.35
CA THR A 35 20.69 15.54 -4.29
C THR A 35 20.03 14.29 -4.81
N LYS A 36 20.11 13.20 -4.06
CA LYS A 36 19.30 12.00 -4.21
C LYS A 36 17.85 12.48 -4.16
N GLN A 37 17.34 12.95 -5.30
CA GLN A 37 15.99 13.45 -5.42
C GLN A 37 15.19 12.17 -5.47
N GLU A 38 14.77 11.72 -4.29
CA GLU A 38 13.88 10.59 -4.16
C GLU A 38 12.73 10.84 -5.13
N SER A 39 12.49 9.86 -5.99
CA SER A 39 11.50 10.03 -7.03
C SER A 39 10.13 10.12 -6.35
N SER A 40 9.30 11.05 -6.81
CA SER A 40 7.93 11.18 -6.32
C SER A 40 7.21 9.84 -6.33
N PRO A 41 6.29 9.59 -5.39
CA PRO A 41 5.45 8.39 -5.41
C PRO A 41 4.75 8.24 -6.75
N TRP A 42 4.63 7.00 -7.21
CA TRP A 42 3.91 6.62 -8.42
C TRP A 42 2.69 5.77 -8.06
N LEU A 43 1.63 5.86 -8.86
CA LEU A 43 0.47 4.99 -8.77
C LEU A 43 0.52 3.98 -9.91
N MET A 44 0.51 2.68 -9.60
CA MET A 44 0.30 1.66 -10.62
C MET A 44 -1.14 1.70 -11.10
N LEU A 45 -1.31 1.89 -12.40
CA LEU A 45 -2.58 1.88 -13.10
C LEU A 45 -2.87 0.49 -13.68
N PRO A 46 -4.14 0.18 -14.00
CA PRO A 46 -4.47 -1.06 -14.69
C PRO A 46 -3.61 -1.24 -15.95
N PRO A 47 -3.10 -2.46 -16.18
CA PRO A 47 -2.24 -2.77 -17.29
C PRO A 47 -3.02 -2.70 -18.59
N GLU A 48 -2.30 -2.37 -19.65
CA GLU A 48 -2.82 -2.44 -21.01
C GLU A 48 -2.35 -3.74 -21.65
N ILE A 49 -3.31 -4.53 -22.12
CA ILE A 49 -3.06 -5.81 -22.80
C ILE A 49 -3.23 -5.58 -24.30
N GLU A 50 -2.13 -5.58 -25.04
CA GLU A 50 -2.12 -5.50 -26.50
C GLU A 50 -1.47 -6.74 -27.10
N ALA A 51 -2.16 -7.43 -28.01
CA ALA A 51 -1.66 -8.61 -28.72
C ALA A 51 -1.03 -9.70 -27.82
N GLY A 52 -1.55 -9.89 -26.61
CA GLY A 52 -1.06 -10.86 -25.61
C GLY A 52 0.09 -10.36 -24.74
N THR A 53 0.57 -9.13 -24.95
CA THR A 53 1.61 -8.50 -24.13
C THR A 53 0.96 -7.61 -23.06
N THR A 54 1.34 -7.82 -21.79
CA THR A 54 0.90 -7.00 -20.67
C THR A 54 1.91 -5.87 -20.42
N SER A 55 1.46 -4.62 -20.48
CA SER A 55 2.26 -3.44 -20.11
C SER A 55 1.71 -2.78 -18.85
N TYR A 56 2.57 -2.49 -17.88
CA TYR A 56 2.17 -1.79 -16.67
C TYR A 56 2.35 -0.28 -16.86
N LYS A 57 1.33 0.47 -16.47
CA LYS A 57 1.35 1.94 -16.51
C LYS A 57 1.55 2.44 -15.09
N LEU A 58 2.51 3.35 -14.90
CA LEU A 58 2.84 3.97 -13.62
C LEU A 58 2.61 5.47 -13.77
N TYR A 59 1.72 6.04 -12.98
CA TYR A 59 1.47 7.48 -12.98
C TYR A 59 2.38 8.18 -11.96
N SER A 60 3.24 9.09 -12.42
CA SER A 60 4.11 9.89 -11.56
C SER A 60 3.37 11.12 -11.03
N LEU A 61 3.30 11.26 -9.69
CA LEU A 61 2.60 12.39 -9.07
C LEU A 61 3.28 13.73 -9.35
N ALA A 62 4.62 13.78 -9.30
CA ALA A 62 5.37 15.01 -9.53
C ALA A 62 5.33 15.47 -11.00
N ASP A 63 5.38 14.52 -11.94
CA ASP A 63 5.49 14.85 -13.35
C ASP A 63 4.14 15.06 -14.03
N ASP A 64 3.03 14.70 -13.36
CA ASP A 64 1.68 14.64 -13.92
C ASP A 64 1.67 13.86 -15.26
N LYS A 65 2.34 12.70 -15.25
CA LYS A 65 2.58 11.88 -16.45
C LYS A 65 2.45 10.40 -16.18
N VAL A 66 1.93 9.70 -17.19
CA VAL A 66 1.92 8.24 -17.23
C VAL A 66 3.22 7.74 -17.87
N LEU A 67 3.93 6.90 -17.14
CA LEU A 67 5.10 6.15 -17.58
C LEU A 67 4.65 4.74 -17.94
N THR A 68 4.87 4.33 -19.18
CA THR A 68 4.65 2.94 -19.60
C THR A 68 5.94 2.14 -19.36
N ARG A 69 5.83 1.00 -18.69
CA ARG A 69 6.92 0.04 -18.50
C ARG A 69 6.45 -1.35 -18.93
N CYS A 70 7.17 -1.92 -19.89
CA CYS A 70 6.95 -3.30 -20.31
C CYS A 70 7.72 -4.22 -19.37
N LEU A 71 7.09 -5.34 -19.02
CA LEU A 71 7.80 -6.43 -18.35
C LEU A 71 8.92 -6.96 -19.25
N SER A 72 9.98 -7.49 -18.63
CA SER A 72 11.00 -8.23 -19.36
C SER A 72 10.40 -9.48 -20.01
N ASP A 73 10.96 -9.90 -21.16
CA ASP A 73 10.47 -11.04 -21.94
C ASP A 73 10.29 -12.32 -21.10
N GLU A 74 11.12 -12.52 -20.07
CA GLU A 74 11.11 -13.70 -19.19
C GLU A 74 9.86 -13.80 -18.29
N ILE A 75 9.18 -12.70 -17.98
CA ILE A 75 7.99 -12.67 -17.11
C ILE A 75 6.75 -12.10 -17.81
N ARG A 76 6.90 -11.66 -19.06
CA ARG A 76 5.87 -10.98 -19.86
C ARG A 76 4.66 -11.86 -20.17
N ASP A 77 4.88 -13.16 -20.31
CA ASP A 77 3.85 -14.13 -20.69
C ASP A 77 3.10 -14.69 -19.46
N LEU A 78 3.45 -14.24 -18.25
CA LEU A 78 2.80 -14.66 -17.01
C LEU A 78 1.62 -13.75 -16.66
N ARG A 79 0.50 -14.34 -16.24
CA ARG A 79 -0.60 -13.61 -15.61
C ARG A 79 -0.23 -13.30 -14.15
N LEU A 80 0.36 -12.13 -13.94
CA LEU A 80 0.92 -11.71 -12.65
C LEU A 80 -0.03 -10.81 -11.85
N THR A 81 -0.17 -11.13 -10.57
CA THR A 81 -0.82 -10.27 -9.56
C THR A 81 0.23 -9.62 -8.68
N CYS A 82 0.08 -8.32 -8.42
CA CYS A 82 0.97 -7.61 -7.51
C CYS A 82 0.49 -7.80 -6.06
N ARG A 83 1.35 -8.33 -5.20
CA ARG A 83 1.09 -8.63 -3.78
C ARG A 83 1.90 -7.77 -2.83
N GLY A 84 2.72 -6.87 -3.36
CA GLY A 84 3.55 -5.97 -2.56
C GLY A 84 4.27 -4.94 -3.40
N SER A 85 4.57 -3.80 -2.79
CA SER A 85 5.40 -2.74 -3.35
C SER A 85 6.24 -2.15 -2.23
N SER A 86 7.57 -2.19 -2.34
CA SER A 86 8.51 -1.72 -1.30
C SER A 86 9.86 -1.40 -1.92
N HIS A 87 10.48 -0.29 -1.53
CA HIS A 87 11.87 0.06 -1.88
C HIS A 87 12.19 0.02 -3.40
N GLY A 88 11.27 0.41 -4.26
CA GLY A 88 11.44 0.35 -5.72
C GLY A 88 11.16 -1.01 -6.37
N TRP A 89 10.68 -1.98 -5.58
CA TRP A 89 10.39 -3.34 -6.03
C TRP A 89 8.90 -3.68 -5.90
N LEU A 90 8.39 -4.43 -6.87
CA LEU A 90 7.08 -5.07 -6.86
C LEU A 90 7.24 -6.56 -6.53
N ALA A 91 6.35 -7.09 -5.69
CA ALA A 91 6.23 -8.53 -5.47
C ALA A 91 5.12 -9.08 -6.37
N LEU A 92 5.48 -9.90 -7.35
CA LEU A 92 4.60 -10.41 -8.40
C LEU A 92 4.39 -11.91 -8.25
N LEU A 93 3.14 -12.33 -8.12
CA LEU A 93 2.73 -13.72 -8.02
C LEU A 93 2.01 -14.17 -9.29
N SER A 94 2.50 -15.24 -9.90
CA SER A 94 1.90 -15.89 -11.06
C SER A 94 0.69 -16.72 -10.66
N GLN A 95 -0.40 -16.53 -11.39
CA GLN A 95 -1.62 -17.33 -11.20
C GLN A 95 -1.49 -18.76 -11.76
N HIS A 96 -0.57 -19.00 -12.71
CA HIS A 96 -0.52 -20.27 -13.46
C HIS A 96 0.57 -21.24 -12.98
N ASP A 97 1.78 -20.78 -12.68
CA ASP A 97 2.96 -21.65 -12.53
C ASP A 97 3.67 -21.54 -11.17
N ASP A 98 2.98 -21.05 -10.14
CA ASP A 98 3.52 -20.84 -8.77
C ASP A 98 4.74 -19.93 -8.70
N GLY A 99 5.07 -19.26 -9.81
CA GLY A 99 6.15 -18.30 -9.88
C GLY A 99 5.89 -17.13 -8.95
N PHE A 100 6.86 -16.83 -8.09
CA PHE A 100 6.82 -15.68 -7.19
C PHE A 100 8.13 -14.92 -7.32
N PHE A 101 8.05 -13.63 -7.64
CA PHE A 101 9.22 -12.84 -8.02
C PHE A 101 9.16 -11.45 -7.39
N LEU A 102 10.33 -10.90 -7.08
CA LEU A 102 10.50 -9.47 -6.97
C LEU A 102 10.87 -8.92 -8.35
N TYR A 103 10.30 -7.80 -8.75
CA TYR A 103 10.60 -7.11 -9.99
C TYR A 103 10.80 -5.61 -9.75
N ASN A 104 11.89 -5.05 -10.25
CA ASN A 104 12.14 -3.61 -10.25
C ASN A 104 11.76 -3.04 -11.63
N PRO A 105 10.67 -2.26 -11.74
CA PRO A 105 10.21 -1.71 -13.03
C PRO A 105 11.13 -0.68 -13.66
N ILE A 106 12.10 -0.14 -12.91
CA ILE A 106 13.05 0.87 -13.39
C ILE A 106 14.28 0.19 -13.98
N SER A 107 14.87 -0.75 -13.24
CA SER A 107 16.09 -1.45 -13.67
C SER A 107 15.80 -2.67 -14.54
N GLY A 108 14.57 -3.21 -14.50
CA GLY A 108 14.20 -4.47 -15.14
C GLY A 108 14.74 -5.72 -14.43
N ARG A 109 15.47 -5.56 -13.32
CA ARG A 109 15.98 -6.69 -12.51
C ARG A 109 14.80 -7.44 -11.90
N HIS A 110 14.88 -8.76 -11.87
CA HIS A 110 13.96 -9.61 -11.13
C HIS A 110 14.71 -10.64 -10.28
N ILE A 111 14.09 -11.05 -9.18
CA ILE A 111 14.63 -12.05 -8.25
C ILE A 111 13.54 -13.07 -7.97
N LYS A 112 13.81 -14.35 -8.22
CA LYS A 112 12.88 -15.42 -7.88
C LYS A 112 12.84 -15.65 -6.38
N LEU A 113 11.64 -15.69 -5.82
CA LEU A 113 11.36 -16.03 -4.43
C LEU A 113 11.04 -17.54 -4.30
N PRO A 114 11.13 -18.11 -3.09
CA PRO A 114 10.67 -19.47 -2.84
C PRO A 114 9.19 -19.64 -3.20
N SER A 115 8.81 -20.83 -3.68
CA SER A 115 7.41 -21.13 -3.98
C SER A 115 6.55 -21.00 -2.73
N ILE A 116 5.38 -20.35 -2.87
CA ILE A 116 4.42 -20.25 -1.78
C ILE A 116 3.87 -21.62 -1.36
N LEU A 117 3.86 -22.60 -2.28
CA LEU A 117 3.42 -23.96 -2.00
C LEU A 117 4.36 -24.75 -1.08
N ASN A 118 5.61 -24.30 -0.92
CA ASN A 118 6.55 -24.91 0.02
C ASN A 118 6.21 -24.59 1.48
N LEU A 119 5.40 -23.55 1.73
CA LEU A 119 4.78 -23.34 3.03
C LEU A 119 3.73 -24.43 3.21
N LYS A 120 4.07 -25.43 4.03
CA LYS A 120 3.13 -26.48 4.44
C LYS A 120 1.95 -25.82 5.14
N THR A 121 0.89 -25.53 4.38
CA THR A 121 -0.36 -25.00 4.92
C THR A 121 -0.99 -26.02 5.83
N TYR A 122 -1.29 -25.62 7.05
CA TYR A 122 -2.28 -26.34 7.85
C TYR A 122 -3.65 -25.96 7.28
N LEU A 123 -4.31 -26.93 6.62
CA LEU A 123 -5.65 -26.74 6.03
C LEU A 123 -6.62 -26.18 7.09
N GLY A 124 -6.82 -24.87 7.07
CA GLY A 124 -7.59 -24.13 8.06
C GLY A 124 -8.88 -23.60 7.45
N TYR A 125 -10.02 -24.12 7.91
CA TYR A 125 -11.34 -23.55 7.63
C TYR A 125 -11.39 -22.04 7.95
N HIS A 126 -11.80 -21.23 6.98
CA HIS A 126 -12.14 -19.81 7.16
C HIS A 126 -13.32 -19.62 8.12
N TYR A 127 -13.36 -18.47 8.81
CA TYR A 127 -14.51 -17.97 9.58
C TYR A 127 -15.77 -17.69 8.73
N LYS A 128 -15.71 -17.87 7.40
CA LYS A 128 -16.82 -17.69 6.45
C LYS A 128 -17.13 -18.92 5.60
N GLY A 129 -16.53 -20.09 5.87
CA GLY A 129 -16.85 -21.33 5.14
C GLY A 129 -16.28 -21.46 3.71
N ILE A 130 -15.47 -20.51 3.24
CA ILE A 130 -14.83 -20.54 1.91
C ILE A 130 -13.35 -20.91 2.08
N LEU A 131 -12.86 -21.94 1.38
CA LEU A 131 -11.44 -22.31 1.40
C LEU A 131 -10.64 -21.21 0.69
N SER A 132 -9.68 -20.56 1.37
CA SER A 132 -8.74 -19.69 0.67
C SER A 132 -7.84 -20.53 -0.23
N SER A 133 -7.50 -19.98 -1.39
CA SER A 133 -6.50 -20.60 -2.26
C SER A 133 -5.19 -20.78 -1.46
N PRO A 134 -4.54 -21.96 -1.51
CA PRO A 134 -3.23 -22.16 -0.91
C PRO A 134 -2.13 -21.32 -1.59
N LYS A 135 -2.46 -20.51 -2.60
CA LYS A 135 -1.59 -19.52 -3.21
C LYS A 135 -1.87 -18.08 -2.74
N SER A 136 -2.88 -17.86 -1.89
CA SER A 136 -3.31 -16.50 -1.52
C SER A 136 -2.31 -15.82 -0.58
N VAL A 137 -1.79 -14.68 -1.01
CA VAL A 137 -0.86 -13.82 -0.27
C VAL A 137 -1.51 -12.45 -0.10
N ASN A 138 -1.68 -12.02 1.15
CA ASN A 138 -2.33 -10.76 1.49
C ASN A 138 -1.38 -9.56 1.42
N LYS A 139 -0.10 -9.72 1.77
CA LYS A 139 0.87 -8.62 1.71
C LYS A 139 2.28 -9.14 1.63
N VAL A 140 3.13 -8.42 0.90
CA VAL A 140 4.57 -8.65 0.83
C VAL A 140 5.27 -7.33 1.10
N ILE A 141 6.20 -7.33 2.04
CA ILE A 141 7.04 -6.16 2.32
C ILE A 141 8.52 -6.55 2.35
N LEU A 142 9.37 -5.59 2.06
CA LEU A 142 10.83 -5.73 2.12
C LEU A 142 11.38 -4.87 3.26
N SER A 143 12.47 -5.31 3.88
CA SER A 143 13.21 -4.50 4.85
C SER A 143 14.08 -3.40 4.21
N CYS A 144 14.56 -3.64 3.00
CA CYS A 144 15.39 -2.72 2.22
C CYS A 144 15.36 -3.14 0.74
N SER A 145 15.99 -2.36 -0.14
CA SER A 145 16.16 -2.78 -1.53
C SER A 145 17.22 -3.90 -1.64
N PRO A 146 16.93 -5.00 -2.35
CA PRO A 146 17.94 -5.99 -2.75
C PRO A 146 19.08 -5.41 -3.61
N ASP A 147 18.91 -4.22 -4.20
CA ASP A 147 20.00 -3.52 -4.91
C ASP A 147 20.94 -2.77 -3.93
N GLU A 148 20.47 -2.45 -2.72
CA GLU A 148 21.24 -1.72 -1.71
C GLU A 148 21.98 -2.66 -0.76
N ASP A 149 21.29 -3.70 -0.27
CA ASP A 149 21.84 -4.66 0.70
C ASP A 149 21.21 -6.04 0.52
N GLU A 150 21.74 -6.80 -0.44
CA GLU A 150 21.24 -8.14 -0.78
C GLU A 150 21.32 -9.12 0.40
N ASP A 151 22.36 -9.01 1.24
CA ASP A 151 22.61 -9.95 2.35
C ASP A 151 21.66 -9.72 3.54
N ASN A 152 21.29 -8.47 3.81
CA ASN A 152 20.39 -8.12 4.92
C ASN A 152 18.94 -7.89 4.49
N CYS A 153 18.64 -7.92 3.17
CA CYS A 153 17.26 -7.84 2.71
C CYS A 153 16.44 -9.04 3.23
N ARG A 154 15.28 -8.74 3.80
CA ARG A 154 14.27 -9.70 4.24
C ARG A 154 12.99 -9.40 3.50
N VAL A 155 12.42 -10.42 2.88
CA VAL A 155 11.06 -10.39 2.34
C VAL A 155 10.15 -11.06 3.36
N VAL A 156 9.16 -10.33 3.85
CA VAL A 156 8.13 -10.86 4.76
C VAL A 156 6.82 -10.93 4.03
N ILE A 157 6.10 -12.04 4.22
CA ILE A 157 4.78 -12.27 3.66
C ILE A 157 3.75 -12.45 4.77
N VAL A 158 2.57 -11.89 4.53
CA VAL A 158 1.34 -12.15 5.28
C VAL A 158 0.42 -12.92 4.35
N ARG A 159 0.03 -14.15 4.73
CA ARG A 159 -0.85 -14.97 3.90
C ARG A 159 -2.32 -14.75 4.20
N ASP A 160 -3.14 -14.90 3.15
CA ASP A 160 -4.59 -14.77 3.26
C ASP A 160 -5.22 -16.12 3.60
N GLY A 161 -6.18 -16.11 4.53
CA GLY A 161 -6.88 -17.30 5.06
C GLY A 161 -6.04 -18.35 5.81
N GLY A 162 -4.72 -18.32 5.65
CA GLY A 162 -3.77 -19.29 6.19
C GLY A 162 -3.07 -18.89 7.48
N ASN A 163 -3.33 -17.70 8.05
CA ASN A 163 -2.82 -17.33 9.37
C ASN A 163 -1.27 -17.29 9.50
N GLU A 164 -0.56 -17.33 8.37
CA GLU A 164 0.89 -17.52 8.35
C GLU A 164 1.63 -16.21 8.08
N LEU A 165 2.61 -15.95 8.95
CA LEU A 165 3.65 -14.95 8.74
C LEU A 165 4.96 -15.70 8.46
N ALA A 166 5.58 -15.41 7.33
CA ALA A 166 6.82 -16.06 6.92
C ALA A 166 7.80 -15.07 6.32
N PHE A 167 9.08 -15.43 6.30
CA PHE A 167 10.10 -14.61 5.68
C PHE A 167 11.13 -15.42 4.90
N CYS A 168 11.84 -14.75 3.99
CA CYS A 168 12.99 -15.30 3.30
C CYS A 168 14.03 -14.22 2.98
N CYS A 169 15.24 -14.64 2.63
CA CYS A 169 16.25 -13.78 2.01
C CYS A 169 16.11 -13.91 0.48
N PRO A 170 15.79 -12.83 -0.25
CA PRO A 170 15.57 -12.90 -1.69
C PRO A 170 16.85 -13.39 -2.39
N GLY A 171 16.70 -14.29 -3.36
CA GLY A 171 17.84 -14.86 -4.13
C GLY A 171 18.69 -15.91 -3.40
N ARG A 172 18.65 -15.96 -2.07
CA ARG A 172 19.46 -16.90 -1.25
C ARG A 172 18.66 -18.04 -0.63
N SER A 173 17.48 -17.73 -0.09
CA SER A 173 16.63 -18.74 0.53
C SER A 173 16.02 -19.66 -0.52
N LYS A 174 16.04 -20.97 -0.25
CA LYS A 174 15.33 -21.97 -1.08
C LYS A 174 13.88 -22.18 -0.65
N ASP A 175 13.59 -21.88 0.61
CA ASP A 175 12.29 -22.08 1.26
C ASP A 175 11.95 -20.88 2.16
N TRP A 176 10.67 -20.73 2.45
CA TRP A 176 10.16 -19.77 3.43
C TRP A 176 10.40 -20.27 4.85
N THR A 177 10.78 -19.36 5.75
CA THR A 177 10.87 -19.63 7.19
C THR A 177 9.63 -19.08 7.87
N LEU A 178 8.83 -19.96 8.48
CA LEU A 178 7.67 -19.58 9.28
C LEU A 178 8.12 -18.87 10.57
N LEU A 179 7.50 -17.73 10.88
CA LEU A 179 7.80 -17.00 12.10
C LEU A 179 7.02 -17.53 13.32
N PHE A 180 6.03 -18.37 13.11
CA PHE A 180 5.18 -18.87 14.17
C PHE A 180 4.84 -20.36 14.00
N ASP A 181 4.64 -21.06 15.13
CA ASP A 181 4.24 -22.47 15.21
C ASP A 181 2.88 -22.59 15.91
N GLU A 182 1.84 -22.96 15.16
CA GLU A 182 0.46 -23.09 15.65
C GLU A 182 0.30 -24.08 16.80
N TYR A 183 1.19 -25.07 16.95
CA TYR A 183 1.03 -26.14 17.93
C TYR A 183 1.17 -25.70 19.39
N ARG A 184 1.73 -24.51 19.65
CA ARG A 184 2.00 -24.04 21.03
C ARG A 184 1.05 -22.95 21.54
N ASP A 185 0.54 -22.09 20.64
CA ASP A 185 0.04 -20.76 21.04
C ASP A 185 -1.33 -20.37 20.42
N GLY A 186 -2.01 -21.29 19.73
CA GLY A 186 -3.34 -21.07 19.14
C GLY A 186 -3.33 -20.36 17.77
N ARG A 187 -4.50 -20.28 17.11
CA ARG A 187 -4.63 -19.66 15.78
C ARG A 187 -4.41 -18.15 15.84
N ARG A 188 -3.44 -17.63 15.07
CA ARG A 188 -3.14 -16.20 14.89
C ARG A 188 -3.48 -15.75 13.48
N CYS A 189 -4.27 -14.70 13.33
CA CYS A 189 -4.59 -14.13 12.03
C CYS A 189 -3.87 -12.80 11.89
N TYR A 190 -2.88 -12.72 10.99
CA TYR A 190 -2.13 -11.49 10.74
C TYR A 190 -2.92 -10.56 9.82
N GLU A 191 -3.02 -9.29 10.19
CA GLU A 191 -3.80 -8.27 9.45
C GLU A 191 -2.90 -7.37 8.60
N ASP A 192 -1.78 -6.89 9.16
CA ASP A 192 -0.85 -6.00 8.46
C ASP A 192 0.57 -6.07 9.03
N CYS A 193 1.55 -5.64 8.23
CA CYS A 193 2.98 -5.65 8.54
C CYS A 193 3.69 -4.43 7.94
N VAL A 194 4.68 -3.88 8.66
CA VAL A 194 5.57 -2.78 8.23
C VAL A 194 6.99 -2.98 8.78
N TYR A 195 8.00 -2.41 8.13
CA TYR A 195 9.38 -2.44 8.60
C TYR A 195 9.87 -1.04 9.00
N SER A 196 10.51 -0.91 10.15
CA SER A 196 11.22 0.30 10.55
C SER A 196 12.71 0.17 10.20
N THR A 197 13.17 0.95 9.23
CA THR A 197 14.60 0.99 8.83
C THR A 197 15.51 1.45 9.94
N ARG A 198 15.02 2.33 10.82
CA ARG A 198 15.79 2.89 11.93
C ARG A 198 15.91 1.92 13.10
N LEU A 199 14.80 1.31 13.52
CA LEU A 199 14.82 0.30 14.60
C LEU A 199 15.35 -1.05 14.11
N LYS A 200 15.32 -1.28 12.78
CA LYS A 200 15.62 -2.54 12.12
C LYS A 200 14.70 -3.69 12.53
N LEU A 201 13.44 -3.35 12.82
CA LEU A 201 12.42 -4.27 13.33
C LEU A 201 11.19 -4.27 12.43
N PHE A 202 10.54 -5.43 12.36
CA PHE A 202 9.23 -5.59 11.76
C PHE A 202 8.15 -5.42 12.82
N PHE A 203 7.10 -4.67 12.48
CA PHE A 203 5.91 -4.51 13.31
C PHE A 203 4.74 -5.18 12.62
N VAL A 204 4.00 -6.00 13.36
CA VAL A 204 2.94 -6.85 12.80
C VAL A 204 1.72 -6.80 13.71
N ILE A 205 0.56 -6.49 13.15
CA ILE A 205 -0.71 -6.60 13.88
C ILE A 205 -1.37 -7.94 13.57
N ASN A 206 -1.91 -8.56 14.61
CA ASN A 206 -2.67 -9.80 14.50
C ASN A 206 -3.87 -9.83 15.43
N PHE A 207 -4.74 -10.80 15.22
CA PHE A 207 -5.75 -11.20 16.19
C PHE A 207 -5.70 -12.70 16.44
N ASN A 208 -5.89 -13.09 17.68
CA ASN A 208 -5.99 -14.48 18.11
C ASN A 208 -7.08 -14.63 19.18
N ASN A 209 -7.20 -15.82 19.77
CA ASN A 209 -8.17 -16.10 20.83
C ASN A 209 -8.03 -15.20 22.07
N TYR A 210 -6.86 -14.61 22.29
CA TYR A 210 -6.54 -13.70 23.41
C TYR A 210 -6.70 -12.22 23.05
N GLY A 211 -7.18 -11.91 21.85
CA GLY A 211 -7.44 -10.56 21.36
C GLY A 211 -6.51 -10.10 20.24
N ARG A 212 -6.49 -8.79 20.03
CA ARG A 212 -5.77 -8.10 18.95
C ARG A 212 -4.44 -7.55 19.46
N ARG A 213 -3.32 -7.93 18.86
CA ARG A 213 -1.96 -7.66 19.37
C ARG A 213 -1.07 -7.01 18.32
N LEU A 214 -0.13 -6.20 18.78
CA LEU A 214 1.02 -5.76 18.01
C LEU A 214 2.22 -6.62 18.44
N GLU A 215 2.94 -7.16 17.46
CA GLU A 215 4.16 -7.93 17.64
C GLU A 215 5.33 -7.18 17.00
N THR A 216 6.49 -7.25 17.65
CA THR A 216 7.74 -6.69 17.15
C THR A 216 8.74 -7.80 16.92
N TRP A 217 9.25 -7.91 15.69
CA TRP A 217 10.11 -9.00 15.24
C TRP A 217 11.49 -8.48 14.79
N ASP A 218 12.54 -9.13 15.27
CA ASP A 218 13.90 -8.99 14.77
C ASP A 218 14.23 -10.18 13.86
N LEU A 219 14.44 -9.89 12.58
CA LEU A 219 14.78 -10.85 11.54
C LEU A 219 16.21 -10.67 11.01
N GLY A 220 17.06 -9.94 11.75
CA GLY A 220 18.45 -9.69 11.38
C GLY A 220 19.24 -10.99 11.27
N ASP A 221 19.13 -11.86 12.28
CA ASP A 221 19.69 -13.22 12.24
C ASP A 221 18.72 -14.18 11.54
N PHE A 222 19.04 -14.53 10.30
CA PHE A 222 18.26 -15.47 9.48
C PHE A 222 18.05 -16.84 10.13
N SER A 223 19.02 -17.31 10.92
CA SER A 223 18.95 -18.64 11.56
C SER A 223 18.18 -18.62 12.89
N SER A 224 17.91 -17.42 13.42
CA SER A 224 17.24 -17.25 14.71
C SER A 224 16.33 -16.02 14.69
N PRO A 225 15.19 -16.06 13.97
CA PRO A 225 14.19 -15.00 14.06
C PRO A 225 13.70 -14.85 15.50
N LYS A 226 13.54 -13.60 15.98
CA LYS A 226 13.18 -13.31 17.37
C LYS A 226 11.92 -12.46 17.45
N LEU A 227 10.95 -12.93 18.22
CA LEU A 227 9.83 -12.11 18.71
C LEU A 227 10.32 -11.31 19.91
N ILE A 228 10.53 -10.01 19.72
CA ILE A 228 11.09 -9.10 20.73
C ILE A 228 10.02 -8.68 21.74
N LYS A 229 8.84 -8.31 21.25
CA LYS A 229 7.75 -7.78 22.07
C LYS A 229 6.40 -8.24 21.54
N VAL A 230 5.48 -8.52 22.46
CA VAL A 230 4.05 -8.64 22.21
C VAL A 230 3.35 -7.70 23.17
N ASP A 231 2.49 -6.82 22.67
CA ASP A 231 1.78 -5.87 23.53
C ASP A 231 0.84 -6.60 24.53
N GLU A 232 0.90 -6.18 25.79
CA GLU A 232 0.15 -6.78 26.90
C GLU A 232 -1.37 -6.57 26.75
N PHE A 233 -1.79 -5.54 26.02
CA PHE A 233 -3.20 -5.19 25.87
C PHE A 233 -3.73 -5.39 24.45
N ASN A 234 -5.04 -5.61 24.39
CA ASN A 234 -5.77 -5.66 23.14
C ASN A 234 -5.77 -4.26 22.50
N TYR A 235 -5.10 -4.08 21.37
CA TYR A 235 -4.95 -2.76 20.75
C TYR A 235 -6.30 -2.14 20.36
N LEU A 236 -7.32 -2.95 20.03
CA LEU A 236 -8.67 -2.45 19.73
C LEU A 236 -9.32 -1.82 20.97
N THR A 237 -9.08 -2.39 22.15
CA THR A 237 -9.55 -1.79 23.41
C THR A 237 -8.83 -0.47 23.69
N MET A 238 -7.55 -0.36 23.35
CA MET A 238 -6.78 0.88 23.51
C MET A 238 -7.28 1.98 22.58
N ILE A 239 -7.46 1.65 21.30
CA ILE A 239 -8.06 2.53 20.29
C ILE A 239 -9.39 3.08 20.78
N LEU A 240 -10.33 2.20 21.15
CA LEU A 240 -11.66 2.60 21.63
C LEU A 240 -11.61 3.45 22.91
N ARG A 241 -10.61 3.27 23.78
CA ARG A 241 -10.44 4.10 24.98
C ARG A 241 -9.84 5.47 24.68
N SER A 242 -9.02 5.57 23.63
CA SER A 242 -8.36 6.82 23.25
C SER A 242 -9.24 7.73 22.38
N LEU A 243 -10.27 7.16 21.73
CA LEU A 243 -11.17 7.93 20.87
C LEU A 243 -12.02 8.94 21.67
N PRO A 244 -12.22 10.17 21.14
CA PRO A 244 -13.19 11.12 21.68
C PRO A 244 -14.61 10.52 21.69
N TYR A 245 -15.44 10.98 22.63
CA TYR A 245 -16.80 10.48 22.83
C TYR A 245 -17.67 10.54 21.55
N GLU A 246 -17.59 11.63 20.80
CA GLU A 246 -18.34 11.76 19.55
C GLU A 246 -17.87 10.78 18.47
N CYS A 247 -16.57 10.51 18.39
CA CYS A 247 -16.02 9.50 17.47
C CYS A 247 -16.52 8.09 17.85
N LEU A 248 -16.58 7.78 19.15
CA LEU A 248 -17.14 6.51 19.64
C LEU A 248 -18.63 6.33 19.32
N ARG A 249 -19.40 7.42 19.36
CA ARG A 249 -20.81 7.38 18.94
C ARG A 249 -20.94 7.08 17.46
N ILE A 250 -20.11 7.70 16.62
CA ILE A 250 -20.06 7.44 15.17
C ILE A 250 -19.67 5.98 14.91
N GLU A 251 -18.60 5.48 15.54
CA GLU A 251 -18.18 4.07 15.44
C GLU A 251 -19.34 3.11 15.75
N LYS A 252 -20.04 3.35 16.87
CA LYS A 252 -21.15 2.49 17.29
C LYS A 252 -22.31 2.56 16.30
N PHE A 253 -22.60 3.73 15.75
CA PHE A 253 -23.67 3.92 14.76
C PHE A 253 -23.34 3.25 13.42
N LEU A 254 -22.07 3.30 12.99
CA LEU A 254 -21.62 2.80 11.69
C LEU A 254 -21.13 1.34 11.72
N ARG A 255 -21.02 0.70 12.89
CA ARG A 255 -20.41 -0.64 13.07
C ARG A 255 -20.89 -1.75 12.13
N HIS A 256 -22.13 -1.65 11.64
CA HIS A 256 -22.76 -2.63 10.74
C HIS A 256 -22.77 -2.21 9.27
N LYS A 257 -22.34 -0.97 9.02
CA LYS A 257 -22.36 -0.29 7.71
C LYS A 257 -20.95 -0.11 7.14
N VAL A 258 -19.94 -0.20 8.01
CA VAL A 258 -18.56 0.17 7.72
C VAL A 258 -17.61 -0.90 8.24
N VAL A 259 -16.53 -1.17 7.49
CA VAL A 259 -15.43 -2.05 7.90
C VAL A 259 -14.18 -1.20 8.10
N PRO A 260 -13.56 -1.27 9.29
CA PRO A 260 -12.28 -0.64 9.55
C PRO A 260 -11.13 -1.50 9.02
N ILE A 261 -10.31 -0.95 8.15
CA ILE A 261 -9.08 -1.55 7.62
C ILE A 261 -7.90 -0.86 8.27
N LYS A 262 -6.92 -1.61 8.76
CA LYS A 262 -5.80 -1.08 9.53
C LYS A 262 -4.54 -1.15 8.68
N HIS A 263 -3.84 -0.03 8.62
CA HIS A 263 -2.55 0.12 7.97
C HIS A 263 -1.54 0.58 9.01
N LEU A 264 -0.46 -0.17 9.19
CA LEU A 264 0.70 0.26 9.95
C LEU A 264 1.57 1.14 9.04
N VAL A 265 1.99 2.30 9.55
CA VAL A 265 2.81 3.27 8.83
C VAL A 265 3.96 3.68 9.72
N VAL A 266 5.19 3.58 9.21
CA VAL A 266 6.37 4.12 9.90
C VAL A 266 6.57 5.56 9.45
N VAL A 267 6.75 6.46 10.42
CA VAL A 267 7.00 7.90 10.21
C VAL A 267 8.20 8.29 11.04
N ASP A 268 9.37 8.40 10.41
CA ASP A 268 10.65 8.61 11.10
C ASP A 268 10.91 7.58 12.22
N GLU A 269 10.73 7.98 13.48
CA GLU A 269 10.87 7.14 14.68
C GLU A 269 9.53 6.58 15.18
N ASP A 270 8.42 7.16 14.71
CA ASP A 270 7.08 6.82 15.19
C ASP A 270 6.45 5.70 14.36
N LEU A 271 5.62 4.90 15.02
CA LEU A 271 4.72 3.97 14.38
C LEU A 271 3.29 4.49 14.50
N LEU A 272 2.60 4.57 13.36
CA LEU A 272 1.20 4.96 13.30
C LEU A 272 0.34 3.76 12.89
N MET A 273 -0.86 3.68 13.46
CA MET A 273 -1.96 2.87 12.93
C MET A 273 -2.97 3.82 12.26
N VAL A 274 -3.11 3.68 10.95
CA VAL A 274 -4.09 4.41 10.14
C VAL A 274 -5.27 3.47 9.89
N ILE A 275 -6.45 3.82 10.41
CA ILE A 275 -7.68 3.07 10.22
C ILE A 275 -8.48 3.73 9.10
N GLN A 276 -8.62 3.03 7.98
CA GLN A 276 -9.46 3.39 6.84
C GLN A 276 -10.87 2.82 7.04
N TYR A 277 -11.88 3.69 7.00
CA TYR A 277 -13.27 3.31 7.18
C TYR A 277 -13.96 3.19 5.82
N ILE A 278 -14.33 1.96 5.45
CA ILE A 278 -14.94 1.65 4.16
C ILE A 278 -16.41 1.33 4.35
N MET A 279 -17.28 2.06 3.65
CA MET A 279 -18.73 1.83 3.62
C MET A 279 -19.11 0.94 2.44
N PHE A 280 -19.96 -0.06 2.69
CA PHE A 280 -20.41 -1.02 1.67
C PHE A 280 -21.81 -0.77 1.19
N ARG A 281 -22.15 -1.41 0.06
CA ARG A 281 -23.46 -1.34 -0.57
C ARG A 281 -23.79 0.07 -1.01
N VAL A 282 -22.80 0.75 -1.56
CA VAL A 282 -22.93 2.13 -2.04
C VAL A 282 -23.39 2.09 -3.49
N GLY A 283 -24.52 2.72 -3.76
CA GLY A 283 -25.08 2.83 -5.10
C GLY A 283 -24.35 3.84 -5.99
N PRO A 284 -24.71 3.89 -7.28
CA PRO A 284 -24.18 4.89 -8.22
C PRO A 284 -24.42 6.35 -7.81
N ASP A 285 -25.42 6.59 -6.96
CA ASP A 285 -25.77 7.89 -6.39
C ASP A 285 -24.93 8.26 -5.14
N GLY A 286 -24.02 7.38 -4.72
CA GLY A 286 -23.22 7.54 -3.51
C GLY A 286 -24.00 7.25 -2.21
N LEU A 287 -25.24 6.77 -2.31
CA LEU A 287 -26.06 6.44 -1.15
C LEU A 287 -25.89 4.98 -0.76
N GLN A 288 -25.93 4.70 0.54
CA GLN A 288 -25.87 3.34 1.04
C GLN A 288 -27.23 2.65 0.99
N TYR A 289 -27.27 1.44 0.43
CA TYR A 289 -28.42 0.55 0.51
C TYR A 289 -28.38 -0.30 1.78
N GLU A 290 -29.38 -0.14 2.66
CA GLU A 290 -29.48 -0.93 3.89
C GLU A 290 -29.85 -2.39 3.63
N GLN A 291 -30.69 -2.62 2.61
CA GLN A 291 -31.09 -3.94 2.14
C GLN A 291 -30.97 -4.02 0.63
N ILE A 292 -30.48 -5.15 0.13
CA ILE A 292 -30.43 -5.45 -1.29
C ILE A 292 -31.65 -6.32 -1.58
N ASP A 293 -32.49 -5.89 -2.52
CA ASP A 293 -33.57 -6.73 -3.04
C ASP A 293 -32.95 -7.79 -3.96
N GLU A 294 -32.83 -9.03 -3.48
CA GLU A 294 -32.27 -10.16 -4.25
C GLU A 294 -33.02 -10.39 -5.59
N ARG A 295 -34.26 -9.89 -5.73
CA ARG A 295 -35.03 -9.98 -6.98
C ARG A 295 -34.66 -8.91 -8.00
N LYS A 296 -33.89 -7.90 -7.60
CA LYS A 296 -33.38 -6.80 -8.43
C LYS A 296 -31.90 -6.59 -8.10
N PRO A 297 -30.98 -7.33 -8.74
CA PRO A 297 -29.56 -7.11 -8.52
C PRO A 297 -29.22 -5.65 -8.83
N VAL A 298 -28.92 -4.87 -7.79
CA VAL A 298 -28.43 -3.50 -7.91
C VAL A 298 -26.92 -3.58 -7.76
N ARG A 299 -26.20 -3.16 -8.80
CA ARG A 299 -24.76 -2.99 -8.74
C ARG A 299 -24.40 -2.02 -7.63
N CYS A 300 -23.70 -2.52 -6.62
CA CYS A 300 -23.22 -1.72 -5.52
C CYS A 300 -21.70 -1.85 -5.37
N GLY A 301 -21.07 -0.74 -5.05
CA GLY A 301 -19.65 -0.66 -4.74
C GLY A 301 -19.41 -0.42 -3.26
N TYR A 302 -18.22 0.06 -2.98
CA TYR A 302 -17.81 0.54 -1.67
C TYR A 302 -16.99 1.80 -1.82
N MET A 303 -16.90 2.56 -0.74
CA MET A 303 -16.10 3.77 -0.72
C MET A 303 -15.51 4.03 0.66
N THR A 304 -14.34 4.63 0.68
CA THR A 304 -13.74 5.17 1.88
C THR A 304 -14.47 6.44 2.31
N ILE A 305 -14.94 6.46 3.56
CA ILE A 305 -15.69 7.58 4.14
C ILE A 305 -14.87 8.40 5.15
N GLY A 306 -13.72 7.90 5.58
CA GLY A 306 -12.87 8.62 6.52
C GLY A 306 -11.75 7.79 7.12
N PHE A 307 -10.96 8.45 7.97
CA PHE A 307 -9.79 7.88 8.60
C PHE A 307 -9.65 8.32 10.06
N TYR A 308 -9.16 7.41 10.90
CA TYR A 308 -8.59 7.75 12.21
C TYR A 308 -7.13 7.30 12.27
N ILE A 309 -6.30 8.09 12.93
CA ILE A 309 -4.87 7.80 13.07
C ILE A 309 -4.55 7.71 14.55
N PHE A 310 -3.80 6.66 14.90
CA PHE A 310 -3.32 6.43 16.25
C PHE A 310 -1.81 6.36 16.23
N LYS A 311 -1.15 7.08 17.12
CA LYS A 311 0.28 6.95 17.35
C LYS A 311 0.53 5.84 18.35
N TYR A 312 1.51 5.00 18.05
CA TYR A 312 2.00 4.00 18.96
C TYR A 312 3.00 4.63 19.95
N ASP A 313 2.74 4.44 21.23
CA ASP A 313 3.65 4.71 22.33
C ASP A 313 4.26 3.38 22.80
N ASP A 314 5.58 3.24 22.60
CA ASP A 314 6.37 2.06 22.93
C ASP A 314 6.72 1.95 24.43
N SER A 315 6.00 2.62 25.32
CA SER A 315 6.05 2.35 26.77
C SER A 315 5.92 0.85 27.09
N GLU A 316 6.29 0.43 28.31
CA GLU A 316 6.35 -1.00 28.71
C GLU A 316 5.08 -1.80 28.36
N LYS A 317 3.92 -1.15 28.33
CA LYS A 317 2.63 -1.79 28.05
C LYS A 317 2.22 -1.76 26.58
N GLY A 318 2.86 -0.92 25.76
CA GLY A 318 2.50 -0.60 24.38
C GLY A 318 1.12 0.05 24.31
N LYS A 319 0.96 1.22 23.69
CA LYS A 319 -0.36 1.87 23.63
C LYS A 319 -0.56 2.59 22.32
N PHE A 320 -1.75 2.43 21.73
CA PHE A 320 -2.21 3.30 20.66
C PHE A 320 -3.00 4.47 21.23
N GLU A 321 -2.56 5.69 20.90
CA GLU A 321 -3.21 6.94 21.28
C GLU A 321 -3.75 7.64 20.04
N TYR A 322 -5.03 8.01 20.07
CA TYR A 322 -5.66 8.76 19.00
C TYR A 322 -4.93 10.09 18.78
N LEU A 323 -4.45 10.30 17.56
CA LEU A 323 -3.88 11.58 17.14
C LEU A 323 -5.02 12.55 16.85
N ASP A 324 -5.47 13.22 17.92
CA ASP A 324 -6.41 14.34 17.86
C ASP A 324 -5.75 15.61 17.31
N SER A 325 -5.18 15.48 16.13
CA SER A 325 -4.64 16.59 15.38
C SER A 325 -5.68 17.04 14.37
N SER A 326 -5.97 18.33 14.34
CA SER A 326 -6.77 18.94 13.27
C SER A 326 -6.03 18.92 11.92
N SER A 327 -4.79 18.40 11.87
CA SER A 327 -3.88 18.52 10.74
C SER A 327 -2.71 17.54 10.88
N LEU A 328 -2.29 16.92 9.77
CA LEU A 328 -1.05 16.13 9.68
C LEU A 328 0.19 17.00 9.43
N GLY A 329 0.05 18.33 9.47
CA GLY A 329 1.12 19.25 9.12
C GLY A 329 1.56 19.06 7.67
N ASP A 330 2.86 18.86 7.46
CA ASP A 330 3.41 18.62 6.13
C ASP A 330 3.33 17.15 5.67
N LEU A 331 2.87 16.24 6.53
CA LEU A 331 2.84 14.82 6.18
C LEU A 331 1.80 14.52 5.10
N ALA A 332 2.21 13.67 4.16
CA ALA A 332 1.36 12.93 3.26
C ALA A 332 1.52 11.43 3.52
N ILE A 333 0.41 10.74 3.77
CA ILE A 333 0.41 9.31 4.10
C ILE A 333 -0.15 8.53 2.91
N PHE A 334 0.51 7.43 2.53
CA PHE A 334 0.11 6.55 1.45
C PHE A 334 -0.25 5.18 2.02
N VAL A 335 -1.48 4.74 1.78
CA VAL A 335 -2.02 3.45 2.24
C VAL A 335 -2.75 2.75 1.10
N GLY A 336 -2.87 1.43 1.16
CA GLY A 336 -3.57 0.69 0.12
C GLY A 336 -3.38 -0.81 0.21
N LYS A 337 -4.26 -1.56 -0.45
CA LYS A 337 -4.18 -3.02 -0.55
C LYS A 337 -2.80 -3.43 -1.06
N HIS A 338 -2.21 -4.42 -0.40
CA HIS A 338 -0.87 -4.96 -0.68
C HIS A 338 0.32 -3.97 -0.53
N SER A 339 0.08 -2.65 -0.51
CA SER A 339 1.14 -1.64 -0.56
C SER A 339 1.89 -1.54 0.77
N HIS A 340 3.21 -1.34 0.72
CA HIS A 340 3.91 -0.84 1.89
C HIS A 340 3.41 0.57 2.15
N SER A 341 2.82 0.77 3.33
CA SER A 341 2.28 2.06 3.71
C SER A 341 3.41 2.96 4.18
N VAL A 342 3.48 4.16 3.63
CA VAL A 342 4.60 5.09 3.83
C VAL A 342 4.04 6.48 4.16
N ALA A 343 4.71 7.22 5.04
CA ALA A 343 4.50 8.65 5.17
C ALA A 343 5.73 9.40 4.66
N ILE A 344 5.50 10.51 3.96
CA ILE A 344 6.54 11.38 3.43
C ILE A 344 6.23 12.84 3.76
N GLN A 345 7.27 13.69 3.76
CA GLN A 345 7.09 15.13 3.85
C GLN A 345 6.65 15.68 2.50
N ALA A 346 5.44 16.25 2.42
CA ALA A 346 4.90 16.71 1.14
C ALA A 346 5.75 17.82 0.51
N THR A 347 6.44 18.64 1.31
CA THR A 347 7.35 19.68 0.78
C THR A 347 8.56 19.14 0.03
N GLU A 348 8.94 17.87 0.25
CA GLU A 348 10.06 17.23 -0.45
C GLU A 348 9.67 16.75 -1.86
N PHE A 349 8.36 16.60 -2.14
CA PHE A 349 7.86 15.97 -3.36
C PHE A 349 6.84 16.87 -4.10
N PRO A 350 7.20 17.42 -5.27
CA PRO A 350 6.26 18.17 -6.09
C PRO A 350 4.99 17.37 -6.39
N GLY A 351 3.83 18.03 -6.40
CA GLY A 351 2.53 17.39 -6.67
C GLY A 351 1.92 16.62 -5.49
N VAL A 352 2.70 16.35 -4.43
CA VAL A 352 2.17 15.79 -3.18
C VAL A 352 1.57 16.90 -2.33
N LYS A 353 0.36 16.67 -1.83
CA LYS A 353 -0.38 17.62 -1.00
C LYS A 353 -0.10 17.32 0.47
N PRO A 354 0.27 18.33 1.30
CA PRO A 354 0.36 18.14 2.73
C PRO A 354 -1.03 17.85 3.31
N ASN A 355 -1.10 17.41 4.57
CA ASN A 355 -2.36 17.10 5.24
C ASN A 355 -3.23 16.05 4.54
N SER A 356 -2.62 15.16 3.76
CA SER A 356 -3.37 14.28 2.87
C SER A 356 -3.05 12.82 3.13
N ILE A 357 -4.08 11.97 2.99
CA ILE A 357 -3.95 10.52 2.94
C ILE A 357 -4.32 10.07 1.52
N TYR A 358 -3.34 9.57 0.81
CA TYR A 358 -3.46 8.96 -0.50
C TYR A 358 -3.79 7.48 -0.30
N PHE A 359 -5.01 7.08 -0.65
CA PHE A 359 -5.47 5.72 -0.40
C PHE A 359 -5.84 5.03 -1.70
N THR A 360 -5.54 3.73 -1.76
CA THR A 360 -6.18 2.80 -2.70
C THR A 360 -7.11 1.85 -1.92
N ASP A 361 -7.67 0.88 -2.63
CA ASP A 361 -8.60 -0.10 -2.11
C ASP A 361 -8.10 -0.72 -0.79
N GLY A 362 -8.99 -0.92 0.18
CA GLY A 362 -8.64 -1.41 1.52
C GLY A 362 -9.01 -2.87 1.77
N ASN A 363 -9.13 -3.72 0.76
CA ASN A 363 -9.17 -5.18 0.94
C ASN A 363 -10.55 -5.76 1.34
N TYR A 364 -11.66 -5.20 0.82
CA TYR A 364 -12.99 -5.72 1.15
C TYR A 364 -13.43 -6.89 0.28
N THR A 365 -13.19 -6.82 -1.02
CA THR A 365 -13.54 -7.92 -1.91
C THR A 365 -12.39 -8.91 -1.86
N GLY A 366 -12.64 -10.08 -1.28
CA GLY A 366 -11.87 -11.26 -1.66
C GLY A 366 -11.80 -11.25 -3.17
N GLU A 367 -10.60 -11.36 -3.73
CA GLU A 367 -10.48 -11.77 -5.12
C GLU A 367 -11.06 -13.18 -5.12
N LEU A 368 -12.37 -13.30 -5.35
CA LEU A 368 -12.98 -14.54 -5.72
C LEU A 368 -12.42 -14.80 -7.12
N GLU A 369 -11.23 -15.39 -7.14
CA GLU A 369 -10.59 -16.00 -8.31
C GLU A 369 -11.34 -17.30 -8.67
N GLY A 370 -12.67 -17.24 -8.68
CA GLY A 370 -13.57 -18.33 -9.07
C GLY A 370 -14.37 -17.90 -10.29
N ASP A 371 -14.42 -18.75 -11.30
CA ASP A 371 -15.22 -18.60 -12.53
C ASP A 371 -16.75 -18.71 -12.29
N ASP A 372 -17.23 -18.44 -11.07
CA ASP A 372 -18.64 -18.58 -10.73
C ASP A 372 -19.38 -17.29 -11.11
N ASP A 373 -20.17 -17.39 -12.18
CA ASP A 373 -21.06 -16.37 -12.77
C ASP A 373 -22.11 -15.75 -11.79
N ASP A 374 -22.07 -16.07 -10.49
CA ASP A 374 -23.08 -15.67 -9.48
C ASP A 374 -22.73 -14.40 -8.68
N ASP A 375 -21.55 -13.79 -8.89
CA ASP A 375 -21.08 -12.63 -8.09
C ASP A 375 -21.33 -11.25 -8.72
N ASP A 376 -22.27 -11.16 -9.66
CA ASP A 376 -22.60 -9.94 -10.43
C ASP A 376 -23.24 -8.80 -9.58
N LEU A 377 -23.45 -9.03 -8.27
CA LEU A 377 -23.99 -8.05 -7.33
C LEU A 377 -22.96 -7.10 -6.70
N PHE A 378 -21.70 -7.54 -6.54
CA PHE A 378 -20.63 -6.71 -6.01
C PHE A 378 -19.74 -6.25 -7.15
N CYS A 379 -19.70 -4.94 -7.39
CA CYS A 379 -18.80 -4.39 -8.38
C CYS A 379 -17.37 -4.68 -7.95
N GLY A 380 -16.63 -5.40 -8.80
CA GLY A 380 -15.34 -5.93 -8.41
C GLY A 380 -14.33 -4.85 -8.02
N GLY A 381 -13.30 -5.28 -7.29
CA GLY A 381 -12.43 -4.39 -6.55
C GLY A 381 -11.57 -3.43 -7.37
N GLY A 382 -10.81 -2.61 -6.64
CA GLY A 382 -9.85 -1.65 -7.18
C GLY A 382 -10.39 -0.24 -7.45
N HIS A 383 -11.69 0.01 -7.24
CA HIS A 383 -12.34 1.29 -7.57
C HIS A 383 -12.34 2.33 -6.43
N ASP A 384 -12.11 1.93 -5.19
CA ASP A 384 -12.03 2.84 -4.03
C ASP A 384 -10.63 3.46 -3.92
N ILE A 385 -10.44 4.58 -4.61
CA ILE A 385 -9.16 5.31 -4.67
C ILE A 385 -9.39 6.80 -4.54
N GLY A 386 -8.55 7.48 -3.77
CA GLY A 386 -8.74 8.90 -3.51
C GLY A 386 -7.62 9.58 -2.74
N ILE A 387 -7.79 10.89 -2.56
CA ILE A 387 -6.96 11.72 -1.70
C ILE A 387 -7.88 12.30 -0.63
N TYR A 388 -7.68 11.87 0.61
CA TYR A 388 -8.40 12.36 1.78
C TYR A 388 -7.63 13.52 2.41
N ASN A 389 -8.23 14.70 2.46
CA ASN A 389 -7.70 15.82 3.22
C ASN A 389 -8.04 15.61 4.70
N TYR A 390 -7.02 15.39 5.53
CA TYR A 390 -7.19 15.06 6.94
C TYR A 390 -7.72 16.23 7.78
N LYS A 391 -7.48 17.46 7.36
CA LYS A 391 -7.98 18.66 8.05
C LYS A 391 -9.45 18.93 7.74
N ASP A 392 -9.78 18.94 6.46
CA ASP A 392 -11.11 19.29 5.96
C ASP A 392 -12.07 18.08 5.99
N LYS A 393 -11.54 16.88 6.23
CA LYS A 393 -12.27 15.61 6.28
C LYS A 393 -13.03 15.29 4.98
N THR A 394 -12.44 15.68 3.84
CA THR A 394 -13.02 15.50 2.50
C THR A 394 -12.21 14.51 1.67
N VAL A 395 -12.90 13.72 0.84
CA VAL A 395 -12.29 12.87 -0.18
C VAL A 395 -12.35 13.61 -1.51
N SER A 396 -11.22 13.71 -2.19
CA SER A 396 -11.14 14.14 -3.58
C SER A 396 -10.77 12.96 -4.48
N PRO A 397 -11.30 12.88 -5.72
CA PRO A 397 -10.89 11.87 -6.69
C PRO A 397 -9.37 11.91 -6.94
N CYS A 398 -8.80 10.76 -7.27
CA CYS A 398 -7.36 10.60 -7.49
C CYS A 398 -7.12 9.95 -8.85
N TYR A 399 -6.58 10.72 -9.81
CA TYR A 399 -5.96 10.32 -11.08
C TYR A 399 -6.67 9.25 -11.95
N TYR A 400 -7.91 8.88 -11.60
CA TYR A 400 -8.74 7.86 -12.24
C TYR A 400 -10.20 8.33 -12.22
N PRO A 401 -10.99 8.09 -13.28
CA PRO A 401 -12.42 8.30 -13.24
C PRO A 401 -13.07 7.15 -12.44
N CYS A 402 -13.45 7.44 -11.18
CA CYS A 402 -14.44 6.64 -10.47
C CYS A 402 -15.83 6.93 -11.06
N ASP A 403 -16.08 6.50 -12.30
CA ASP A 403 -17.43 6.55 -12.87
C ASP A 403 -18.28 5.51 -12.11
N VAL A 404 -18.90 5.97 -11.03
CA VAL A 404 -19.81 5.20 -10.17
C VAL A 404 -20.97 4.53 -10.93
N PRO A 405 -21.42 5.02 -12.10
CA PRO A 405 -22.35 4.24 -12.94
C PRO A 405 -21.70 3.03 -13.63
N SER A 406 -20.40 3.07 -13.88
CA SER A 406 -19.67 2.02 -14.60
C SER A 406 -19.10 0.95 -13.68
N LEU A 407 -18.66 1.32 -12.46
CA LEU A 407 -18.12 0.45 -11.39
C LEU A 407 -17.42 -0.81 -11.91
N LYS A 408 -16.54 -0.63 -12.90
CA LYS A 408 -15.81 -1.75 -13.50
C LYS A 408 -14.71 -2.19 -12.56
N THR A 409 -14.56 -3.49 -12.38
CA THR A 409 -13.43 -4.10 -11.68
C THR A 409 -12.12 -3.62 -12.30
N ILE A 410 -11.16 -3.20 -11.46
CA ILE A 410 -9.82 -2.81 -11.88
C ILE A 410 -8.86 -3.93 -11.48
N LEU A 411 -8.27 -4.61 -12.47
CA LEU A 411 -7.35 -5.73 -12.26
C LEU A 411 -6.01 -5.51 -12.96
N PRO A 412 -4.88 -5.67 -12.23
CA PRO A 412 -4.77 -5.62 -10.77
C PRO A 412 -5.27 -4.30 -10.20
N ALA A 413 -5.65 -4.34 -8.91
CA ALA A 413 -6.01 -3.13 -8.17
C ALA A 413 -4.83 -2.13 -8.13
N PRO A 414 -5.11 -0.81 -8.11
CA PRO A 414 -4.06 0.20 -8.03
C PRO A 414 -3.21 0.07 -6.76
N ILE A 415 -1.89 0.21 -6.92
CA ILE A 415 -0.90 0.05 -5.84
C ILE A 415 0.07 1.23 -5.87
N TRP A 416 0.45 1.72 -4.69
CA TRP A 416 1.46 2.75 -4.55
C TRP A 416 2.86 2.17 -4.77
N PHE A 417 3.64 2.83 -5.60
CA PHE A 417 5.02 2.48 -5.92
C PHE A 417 5.95 3.64 -5.56
N PHE A 418 7.01 3.32 -4.84
CA PHE A 418 8.02 4.30 -4.42
C PHE A 418 9.32 3.96 -5.14
N PRO A 419 9.69 4.70 -6.20
CA PRO A 419 10.93 4.47 -6.92
C PRO A 419 12.12 4.77 -5.99
N ASN A 420 13.14 3.89 -6.00
CA ASN A 420 14.35 4.03 -5.18
C ASN A 420 15.58 4.27 -6.05
#